data_AF-A0A7V9FWK7-F1
#
_entry.id   AF-A0A7V9FWK7-F1
#
_cell.length_a   1.000
_cell.length_b   1.000
_cell.length_c   1.000
_cell.angle_alpha   90.00
_cell.angle_beta   90.00
_cell.angle_gamma   90.00
#
_symmetry.space_group_name_H-M   'P 1'
#
loop_
_entity.id
_entity.type
_entity.pdbx_description
1 polymer ?
#
loop_
_entity_poly.entity_id
_entity_poly.type
_entity_poly.pdbx_seq_one_letter_code
_entity_poly.pdbx_strand_id
1 'polypeptide(L)' 'GVPVGETTSGTFSPTLGTGIALALLDPGVRPGDRVEVVVRGRALPCEVSTPPFVPSHVR' A
#
# COMPACT_ATOMS: atom_id res chain seq x y z
N GLY A 1 -5.67 -2.37 -15.68
CA GLY A 1 -6.76 -2.75 -14.75
C GLY A 1 -7.77 -1.62 -14.64
N VAL A 2 -8.81 -1.81 -13.83
CA VAL A 2 -9.72 -0.74 -13.40
C VAL A 2 -9.12 -0.06 -12.17
N PRO A 3 -9.02 1.28 -12.10
CA PRO A 3 -8.59 1.97 -10.89
C PRO A 3 -9.57 1.71 -9.75
N VAL A 4 -9.06 1.36 -8.56
CA VAL A 4 -9.87 1.04 -7.36
C VAL A 4 -9.55 1.95 -6.17
N GLY A 5 -8.84 3.05 -6.43
CA GLY A 5 -8.37 3.97 -5.40
C GLY A 5 -7.22 4.84 -5.85
N GLU A 6 -6.73 5.66 -4.93
CA GLU A 6 -5.65 6.63 -5.14
C GLU A 6 -4.65 6.61 -3.98
N THR A 7 -3.36 6.60 -4.30
CA THR A 7 -2.28 6.71 -3.31
C THR A 7 -2.16 8.15 -2.83
N THR A 8 -2.18 8.37 -1.52
CA THR A 8 -2.06 9.72 -0.93
C THR A 8 -0.64 10.02 -0.46
N SER A 9 0.06 9.00 0.04
CA SER A 9 1.44 9.09 0.48
C SER A 9 2.15 7.77 0.25
N GLY A 10 3.47 7.82 0.03
CA GLY A 10 4.28 6.63 -0.18
C GLY A 10 5.75 6.92 0.10
N THR A 11 6.46 5.89 0.55
CA THR A 11 7.89 5.95 0.82
C THR A 11 8.52 4.57 0.72
N PHE A 12 9.85 4.52 0.67
CA PHE A 12 10.58 3.29 0.93
C PHE A 12 10.70 3.09 2.45
N SER A 13 10.32 1.91 2.95
CA SER A 13 10.52 1.53 4.34
C SER A 13 11.90 0.87 4.50
N PRO A 14 12.88 1.51 5.19
CA PRO A 14 14.19 0.89 5.41
C PRO A 14 14.09 -0.36 6.27
N THR A 15 13.16 -0.40 7.23
CA THR A 15 12.94 -1.54 8.13
C THR A 15 12.39 -2.76 7.40
N LEU A 16 11.47 -2.56 6.46
CA LEU A 16 10.88 -3.67 5.69
C LEU A 16 11.64 -3.98 4.39
N GLY A 17 12.57 -3.10 3.99
CA GLY A 17 13.29 -3.22 2.73
C GLY A 17 12.39 -3.12 1.48
N THR A 18 11.19 -2.54 1.60
CA THR A 18 10.20 -2.48 0.51
C THR A 18 9.47 -1.14 0.48
N GLY A 19 8.83 -0.85 -0.65
CA GLY A 19 7.92 0.29 -0.78
C GLY A 19 6.65 0.07 0.05
N ILE A 20 6.21 1.12 0.74
CA ILE A 20 4.93 1.18 1.44
C ILE A 20 4.18 2.45 1.05
N ALA A 21 2.86 2.38 1.10
CA ALA A 21 2.01 3.50 0.73
C ALA A 21 0.69 3.47 1.51
N LEU A 22 0.08 4.65 1.65
CA LEU A 22 -1.31 4.80 2.07
C LEU A 22 -2.14 5.20 0.87
N ALA A 23 -3.34 4.65 0.77
CA ALA A 23 -4.26 4.91 -0.31
C ALA A 23 -5.70 5.01 0.21
N LEU A 24 -6.49 5.86 -0.43
CA LEU A 24 -7.94 5.81 -0.33
C LEU A 24 -8.41 4.73 -1.31
N LEU A 25 -9.08 3.70 -0.80
CA LEU A 25 -9.50 2.54 -1.59
C LEU A 25 -11.01 2.45 -1.62
N ASP A 26 -11.54 1.89 -2.70
CA ASP A 26 -12.95 1.60 -2.82
C ASP A 26 -13.43 0.64 -1.72
N PRO A 27 -14.69 0.76 -1.25
CA PRO A 27 -15.22 -0.07 -0.16
C PRO A 27 -15.27 -1.57 -0.44
N GLY A 28 -14.96 -2.03 -1.65
CA GLY A 28 -14.87 -3.45 -2.00
C GLY A 28 -13.51 -4.07 -1.71
N VAL A 29 -12.45 -3.27 -1.60
CA VAL A 29 -11.08 -3.76 -1.41
C VAL A 29 -10.85 -4.15 0.05
N ARG A 30 -10.21 -5.29 0.27
CA ARG A 30 -10.00 -5.89 1.59
C ARG A 30 -8.51 -6.09 1.89
N PRO A 31 -8.12 -6.14 3.16
CA PRO A 31 -6.78 -6.60 3.54
C PRO A 31 -6.50 -8.00 2.97
N GLY A 32 -5.31 -8.22 2.43
CA GLY A 32 -4.88 -9.43 1.72
C GLY A 32 -5.11 -9.39 0.21
N ASP A 33 -5.89 -8.44 -0.31
CA ASP A 33 -6.10 -8.30 -1.76
C ASP A 33 -4.80 -7.90 -2.46
N ARG A 34 -4.60 -8.47 -3.66
CA ARG A 34 -3.51 -8.06 -4.56
C ARG A 34 -3.97 -6.94 -5.47
N VAL A 35 -3.19 -5.87 -5.51
CA VAL A 35 -3.41 -4.70 -6.36
C VAL A 35 -2.14 -4.31 -7.08
N GLU A 36 -2.25 -3.46 -8.09
CA GLU A 36 -1.11 -2.83 -8.75
C GLU A 36 -1.08 -1.34 -8.43
N VAL A 37 0.08 -0.86 -7.98
CA VAL A 37 0.33 0.58 -7.78
C VAL A 37 1.19 1.09 -8.92
N VAL A 38 0.75 2.16 -9.59
CA VAL A 38 1.51 2.78 -10.67
C VAL A 38 2.51 3.77 -10.08
N VAL A 39 3.79 3.42 -10.13
CA VAL A 39 4.90 4.26 -9.67
C VAL A 39 5.73 4.68 -10.87
N ARG A 40 5.75 5.99 -11.18
CA ARG A 40 6.49 6.56 -12.31
C ARG A 40 6.21 5.84 -13.65
N GLY A 41 4.94 5.54 -13.90
CA GLY A 41 4.49 4.87 -15.12
C GLY A 41 4.66 3.35 -15.13
N ARG A 42 5.16 2.72 -14.05
CA ARG A 42 5.29 1.28 -13.92
C ARG A 42 4.28 0.72 -12.92
N ALA A 43 3.53 -0.30 -13.34
CA ALA A 43 2.70 -1.09 -12.43
C ALA A 43 3.59 -1.99 -11.55
N LEU A 44 3.43 -1.88 -10.23
CA LEU A 44 4.12 -2.70 -9.24
C LEU A 44 3.08 -3.49 -8.44
N PRO A 45 3.25 -4.81 -8.25
CA PRO A 45 2.34 -5.60 -7.44
C PRO A 45 2.47 -5.22 -5.96
N CYS A 46 1.34 -5.09 -5.29
CA CYS A 46 1.25 -4.77 -3.86
C CYS A 46 0.14 -5.61 -3.20
N GLU A 47 0.25 -5.78 -1.88
CA GLU A 47 -0.79 -6.39 -1.05
C GLU A 47 -1.39 -5.32 -0.16
N VAL A 48 -2.72 -5.28 -0.08
CA VAL A 48 -3.44 -4.37 0.80
C VAL A 48 -3.29 -4.88 2.24
N SER A 49 -2.83 -4.03 3.14
CA SER A 49 -2.68 -4.38 4.56
C SER A 49 -3.24 -3.28 5.46
N THR A 50 -3.65 -3.65 6.67
CA THR A 50 -4.04 -2.69 7.70
C THR A 50 -2.81 -2.20 8.47
N PRO A 51 -2.70 -0.90 8.78
CA PRO A 51 -1.68 -0.40 9.68
C PRO A 51 -1.75 -1.06 11.07
N PRO A 52 -0.63 -1.11 11.81
CA PRO A 52 0.68 -0.61 11.43
C PRO A 52 1.47 -1.61 10.56
N PHE A 53 2.33 -1.11 9.68
CA PHE A 53 3.18 -1.96 8.83
C PHE A 53 4.31 -2.67 9.60
N VAL A 54 4.64 -2.18 10.80
CA VAL A 54 5.61 -2.76 11.73
C VAL A 54 5.03 -2.70 13.15
N PRO A 55 5.44 -3.58 14.08
CA PRO A 55 4.98 -3.50 15.46
C PRO A 55 5.22 -2.12 16.09
N SER A 56 4.19 -1.57 16.73
CA SER A 56 4.33 -0.34 17.51
C SER A 56 4.97 -0.66 18.87
N HIS A 57 5.97 0.14 19.25
CA HIS A 57 6.63 0.04 20.56
C HIS A 57 6.36 1.28 21.44
N VAL A 58 5.43 2.15 21.03
CA VAL A 58 5.06 3.35 21.80
C VAL A 58 4.24 2.93 23.02
N ARG A 59 4.63 3.42 24.21
CA ARG A 59 3.90 3.28 25.47
C ARG A 59 3.03 4.49 25.73
#